data_AF-A0A431WQ61-F1
#
_entry.id   AF-A0A431WQ61-F1
#
_cell.length_a   1.000
_cell.length_b   1.000
_cell.length_c   1.000
_cell.angle_alpha   90.00
_cell.angle_beta   90.00
_cell.angle_gamma   90.00
#
_symmetry.space_group_name_H-M   'P 1'
#
loop_
_entity.id
_entity.type
_entity.pdbx_description
1 polymer ?
#
loop_
_entity_poly.entity_id
_entity_poly.type
_entity_poly.pdbx_seq_one_letter_code
_entity_poly.pdbx_strand_id
1 'polypeptide(L)'
;MIEQQQNNPLHGLSLETMVTELVDFYDWKILDAALRLACFKTNPNMPACLKFLKKTEWARERVEAFYLYRFKRMPKGSAAQFELKPRERGFEDGIVPRKPQELTVELIAEMRAKATADYEAMKQNKGSRPSYGSDKPRAQDSYAQNRSSNNKPAPSQDPKNPWGK
;
A
#
# COMPACT_ATOMS: atom_id res chain seq x y z
N MET A 1 8.42 19.09 -12.04
CA MET A 1 7.42 18.01 -11.82
C MET A 1 7.70 16.74 -12.62
N ILE A 2 8.52 16.75 -13.69
CA ILE A 2 8.90 15.52 -14.43
C ILE A 2 10.14 14.84 -13.82
N GLU A 3 11.13 15.60 -13.32
CA GLU A 3 12.36 15.03 -12.74
C GLU A 3 12.08 14.06 -11.58
N GLN A 4 11.19 14.42 -10.65
CA GLN A 4 10.85 13.52 -9.54
C GLN A 4 10.17 12.22 -9.99
N GLN A 5 9.47 12.20 -11.13
CA GLN A 5 8.93 10.96 -11.71
C GLN A 5 10.02 10.04 -12.24
N GLN A 6 11.18 10.57 -12.67
CA GLN A 6 12.28 9.76 -13.20
C GLN A 6 12.86 8.81 -12.15
N ASN A 7 12.76 9.14 -10.86
CA ASN A 7 13.27 8.33 -9.76
C ASN A 7 12.34 7.21 -9.32
N ASN A 8 11.20 7.02 -9.98
CA ASN A 8 10.30 5.92 -9.67
C ASN A 8 10.88 4.59 -10.16
N PRO A 9 11.07 3.57 -9.31
CA PRO A 9 11.54 2.24 -9.74
C PRO A 9 10.64 1.54 -10.78
N LEU A 10 9.41 2.04 -10.99
CA LEU A 10 8.50 1.57 -12.02
C LEU A 10 8.71 2.25 -13.38
N HIS A 11 9.47 3.34 -13.43
CA HIS A 11 9.73 4.07 -14.67
C HIS A 11 10.57 3.20 -15.63
N GLY A 12 10.05 2.96 -16.84
CA GLY A 12 10.68 2.05 -17.81
C GLY A 12 10.57 0.55 -17.48
N LEU A 13 10.03 0.17 -16.32
CA LEU A 13 9.86 -1.23 -15.94
C LEU A 13 8.66 -1.85 -16.65
N SER A 14 8.92 -2.93 -17.40
CA SER A 14 7.89 -3.70 -18.07
C SER A 14 7.01 -4.45 -17.06
N LEU A 15 5.72 -4.60 -17.39
CA LEU A 15 4.78 -5.36 -16.55
C LEU A 15 5.21 -6.83 -16.39
N GLU A 16 5.81 -7.40 -17.43
CA GLU A 16 6.30 -8.78 -17.44
C GLU A 16 7.49 -8.97 -16.51
N THR A 17 8.49 -8.07 -16.59
CA THR A 17 9.63 -8.07 -15.68
C THR A 17 9.18 -7.93 -14.23
N MET A 18 8.26 -6.98 -13.95
CA MET A 18 7.74 -6.76 -12.61
C MET A 18 7.06 -8.01 -12.02
N VAL A 19 6.19 -8.67 -12.79
CA VAL A 19 5.49 -9.87 -12.32
C VAL A 19 6.46 -11.04 -12.16
N THR A 20 7.44 -11.17 -13.06
CA THR A 20 8.48 -12.21 -12.97
C THR A 20 9.28 -12.06 -11.69
N GLU A 21 9.81 -10.87 -11.40
CA GLU A 21 10.56 -10.61 -10.16
C GLU A 21 9.73 -10.89 -8.89
N LEU A 22 8.43 -10.57 -8.91
CA LEU A 22 7.54 -10.84 -7.79
C LEU A 22 7.31 -12.33 -7.59
N VAL A 23 7.11 -13.09 -8.67
CA VAL A 23 6.89 -14.53 -8.61
C VAL A 23 8.17 -15.24 -8.18
N ASP A 24 9.32 -14.84 -8.71
CA ASP A 24 10.62 -15.44 -8.38
C ASP A 24 10.97 -15.27 -6.89
N PHE A 25 10.55 -14.18 -6.27
CA PHE A 25 10.84 -13.92 -4.85
C PHE A 25 9.76 -14.43 -3.89
N TYR A 26 8.47 -14.33 -4.25
CA TYR A 26 7.36 -14.61 -3.32
C TYR A 26 6.57 -15.88 -3.66
N ASP A 27 6.69 -16.44 -4.86
CA ASP A 27 5.77 -17.44 -5.39
C ASP A 27 4.30 -16.97 -5.51
N TRP A 28 3.55 -17.72 -6.33
CA TRP A 28 2.13 -17.47 -6.58
C TRP A 28 1.27 -17.50 -5.31
N LYS A 29 1.57 -18.41 -4.37
CA LYS A 29 0.77 -18.60 -3.15
C LYS A 29 0.82 -17.39 -2.23
N ILE A 30 2.00 -16.79 -2.06
CA ILE A 30 2.17 -15.62 -1.19
C ILE A 30 1.59 -14.39 -1.88
N LEU A 31 1.72 -14.27 -3.20
CA LEU A 31 1.09 -13.19 -3.97
C LEU A 31 -0.44 -13.25 -3.92
N ASP A 32 -1.06 -14.41 -4.06
CA ASP A 32 -2.51 -14.56 -3.85
C ASP A 32 -2.89 -14.24 -2.39
N ALA A 33 -2.13 -14.80 -1.44
CA ALA A 33 -2.33 -14.50 -0.03
C ALA A 33 -2.24 -12.99 0.22
N ALA A 34 -1.30 -12.25 -0.33
CA ALA A 34 -1.14 -10.82 -0.10
C ALA A 34 -2.19 -9.98 -0.86
N LEU A 35 -2.33 -10.21 -2.16
CA LEU A 35 -3.07 -9.33 -3.07
C LEU A 35 -4.52 -9.75 -3.28
N ARG A 36 -4.84 -11.04 -3.14
CA ARG A 36 -6.15 -11.66 -3.41
C ARG A 36 -6.66 -11.35 -4.82
N LEU A 37 -5.79 -11.51 -5.80
CA LEU A 37 -6.12 -11.33 -7.21
C LEU A 37 -6.38 -12.68 -7.87
N ALA A 38 -7.44 -12.76 -8.66
CA ALA A 38 -7.85 -14.01 -9.31
C ALA A 38 -6.75 -14.63 -10.18
N CYS A 39 -5.90 -13.82 -10.81
CA CYS A 39 -4.81 -14.30 -11.65
C CYS A 39 -3.73 -15.07 -10.88
N PHE A 40 -3.54 -14.79 -9.59
CA PHE A 40 -2.59 -15.53 -8.74
C PHE A 40 -3.21 -16.75 -8.06
N LYS A 41 -4.55 -16.80 -7.98
CA LYS A 41 -5.30 -17.87 -7.34
C LYS A 41 -5.65 -19.02 -8.29
N THR A 42 -6.22 -18.70 -9.45
CA THR A 42 -6.84 -19.69 -10.34
C THR A 42 -5.91 -19.97 -11.51
N ASN A 43 -5.32 -21.18 -11.54
CA ASN A 43 -4.37 -21.63 -12.58
C ASN A 43 -3.29 -20.59 -12.88
N PRO A 44 -2.45 -20.25 -11.87
CA PRO A 44 -1.46 -19.20 -12.01
C PRO A 44 -0.50 -19.51 -13.15
N ASN A 45 -0.54 -18.67 -14.18
CA ASN A 45 0.39 -18.73 -15.30
C ASN A 45 0.73 -17.32 -15.77
N MET A 46 1.98 -17.12 -16.17
CA MET A 46 2.51 -15.82 -16.57
C MET A 46 1.67 -15.14 -17.67
N PRO A 47 1.36 -15.77 -18.81
CA PRO A 47 0.63 -15.10 -19.89
C PRO A 47 -0.81 -14.70 -19.51
N ALA A 48 -1.52 -15.53 -18.75
CA ALA A 48 -2.86 -15.17 -18.26
C ALA A 48 -2.82 -14.04 -17.23
N CYS A 49 -1.82 -14.03 -16.34
CA CYS A 49 -1.62 -12.93 -15.39
C CYS A 49 -1.38 -11.61 -16.13
N LEU A 50 -0.48 -11.61 -17.12
CA LEU A 50 -0.22 -10.42 -17.92
C LEU A 50 -1.45 -9.96 -18.69
N LYS A 51 -2.21 -10.88 -19.29
CA LYS A 51 -3.47 -10.56 -19.98
C LYS A 51 -4.50 -9.95 -19.02
N PHE A 52 -4.61 -10.48 -17.80
CA PHE A 52 -5.49 -9.95 -16.76
C PHE A 52 -5.08 -8.55 -16.32
N LEU A 53 -3.81 -8.35 -15.93
CA LEU A 53 -3.29 -7.05 -15.50
C LEU A 53 -3.29 -6.00 -16.64
N LYS A 54 -3.23 -6.44 -17.90
CA LYS A 54 -3.42 -5.55 -19.06
C LYS A 54 -4.85 -5.00 -19.15
N LYS A 55 -5.86 -5.81 -18.83
CA LYS A 55 -7.28 -5.43 -18.89
C LYS A 55 -7.80 -4.75 -17.64
N THR A 56 -7.25 -5.09 -16.48
CA THR A 56 -7.77 -4.67 -15.17
C THR A 56 -6.81 -3.66 -14.54
N GLU A 57 -7.01 -2.38 -14.83
CA GLU A 57 -6.11 -1.29 -14.43
C GLU A 57 -5.93 -1.21 -12.91
N TRP A 58 -7.02 -1.20 -12.13
CA TRP A 58 -6.94 -1.15 -10.67
C TRP A 58 -6.13 -2.32 -10.07
N ALA A 59 -6.16 -3.49 -10.71
CA ALA A 59 -5.38 -4.64 -10.28
C ALA A 59 -3.90 -4.46 -10.59
N ARG A 60 -3.58 -3.86 -11.74
CA ARG A 60 -2.20 -3.47 -12.08
C ARG A 60 -1.65 -2.46 -11.09
N GLU A 61 -2.40 -1.41 -10.79
CA GLU A 61 -1.99 -0.39 -9.80
C GLU A 61 -1.77 -1.01 -8.41
N ARG A 62 -2.59 -1.99 -8.02
CA ARG A 62 -2.43 -2.72 -6.77
C ARG A 62 -1.13 -3.55 -6.75
N VAL A 63 -0.77 -4.20 -7.85
CA VAL A 63 0.50 -4.93 -7.99
C VAL A 63 1.69 -3.97 -7.99
N GLU A 64 1.58 -2.84 -8.67
CA GLU A 64 2.63 -1.80 -8.72
C GLU A 64 2.87 -1.17 -7.35
N ALA A 65 1.81 -0.85 -6.61
CA ALA A 65 1.92 -0.37 -5.24
C ALA A 65 2.56 -1.43 -4.32
N PHE A 66 2.23 -2.71 -4.50
CA PHE A 66 2.86 -3.80 -3.77
C PHE A 66 4.36 -3.89 -4.10
N TYR A 67 4.71 -3.82 -5.39
CA TYR A 67 6.09 -3.83 -5.84
C TYR A 67 6.89 -2.68 -5.21
N LEU A 68 6.36 -1.46 -5.21
CA LEU A 68 7.02 -0.31 -4.58
C LEU A 68 7.23 -0.50 -3.08
N TYR A 69 6.18 -0.82 -2.33
CA TYR A 69 6.25 -0.74 -0.87
C TYR A 69 6.68 -2.03 -0.17
N ARG A 70 6.53 -3.19 -0.80
CA ARG A 70 6.88 -4.49 -0.20
C ARG A 70 8.14 -5.06 -0.84
N PHE A 71 8.27 -4.97 -2.17
CA PHE A 71 9.43 -5.53 -2.87
C PHE A 71 10.62 -4.55 -2.92
N LYS A 72 10.41 -3.30 -3.35
CA LYS A 72 11.47 -2.26 -3.31
C LYS A 72 11.53 -1.52 -1.98
N ARG A 73 10.52 -1.72 -1.13
CA ARG A 73 10.34 -1.08 0.18
C ARG A 73 10.57 0.43 0.14
N MET A 74 10.04 1.11 -0.89
CA MET A 74 10.08 2.56 -1.11
C MET A 74 9.37 3.34 0.00
N PRO A 75 9.72 4.62 0.25
CA PRO A 75 9.11 5.39 1.32
C PRO A 75 7.66 5.66 0.96
N LYS A 76 6.79 5.65 1.96
CA LYS A 76 5.37 5.88 1.73
C LYS A 76 5.16 7.31 1.31
N GLY A 77 4.40 7.50 0.24
CA GLY A 77 4.07 8.84 -0.22
C GLY A 77 3.24 9.63 0.79
N SER A 78 3.15 10.94 0.57
CA SER A 78 2.19 11.81 1.25
C SER A 78 0.75 11.46 0.87
N ALA A 79 -0.24 11.98 1.60
CA ALA A 79 -1.66 11.77 1.27
C ALA A 79 -1.99 12.20 -0.17
N ALA A 80 -1.48 13.35 -0.61
CA ALA A 80 -1.66 13.84 -1.98
C ALA A 80 -1.01 12.91 -3.02
N GLN A 81 0.16 12.33 -2.72
CA GLN A 81 0.81 11.38 -3.64
C GLN A 81 0.03 10.06 -3.76
N PHE A 82 -0.74 9.66 -2.75
CA PHE A 82 -1.58 8.47 -2.82
C PHE A 82 -2.81 8.64 -3.71
N GLU A 83 -3.21 9.88 -4.03
CA GLU A 83 -4.25 10.17 -5.02
C GLU A 83 -3.77 9.91 -6.45
N LEU A 84 -2.45 10.01 -6.68
CA LEU A 84 -1.82 9.72 -7.96
C LEU A 84 -1.63 8.22 -8.16
N LYS A 85 -1.55 7.79 -9.43
CA LYS A 85 -1.24 6.40 -9.78
C LYS A 85 0.17 6.04 -9.35
N PRO A 86 0.45 4.76 -9.01
CA PRO A 86 1.78 4.32 -8.57
C PRO A 86 2.93 4.72 -9.51
N ARG A 87 2.72 4.73 -10.83
CA ARG A 87 3.73 5.15 -11.82
C ARG A 87 3.92 6.67 -11.93
N GLU A 88 2.92 7.44 -11.54
CA GLU A 88 2.94 8.91 -11.60
C GLU A 88 3.56 9.52 -10.34
N ARG A 89 3.73 8.72 -9.29
CA ARG A 89 4.39 9.12 -8.05
C ARG A 89 5.89 9.31 -8.29
N GLY A 90 6.43 10.41 -7.81
CA GLY A 90 7.87 10.66 -7.78
C GLY A 90 8.49 10.35 -6.42
N PHE A 91 9.80 10.12 -6.42
CA PHE A 91 10.62 10.03 -5.21
C PHE A 91 11.77 11.04 -5.30
N GLU A 92 12.23 11.53 -4.15
CA GLU A 92 13.39 12.43 -4.11
C GLU A 92 14.66 11.73 -4.57
N ASP A 93 15.61 12.52 -5.06
CA ASP A 93 16.91 12.05 -5.54
C ASP A 93 17.70 11.34 -4.41
N GLY A 94 18.44 10.29 -4.77
CA GLY A 94 19.29 9.55 -3.83
C GLY A 94 18.56 8.52 -2.96
N ILE A 95 17.24 8.36 -3.10
CA ILE A 95 16.50 7.29 -2.42
C ILE A 95 16.73 5.97 -3.16
N VAL A 96 17.44 5.04 -2.52
CA VAL A 96 17.71 3.71 -3.07
C VAL A 96 16.70 2.68 -2.54
N PRO A 97 16.16 1.79 -3.40
CA PRO A 97 15.37 0.64 -2.97
C PRO A 97 16.06 -0.23 -1.93
N ARG A 98 15.29 -0.77 -0.98
CA ARG A 98 15.80 -1.75 -0.01
C ARG A 98 15.48 -3.18 -0.48
N LYS A 99 16.11 -4.15 0.19
CA LYS A 99 15.83 -5.58 -0.02
C LYS A 99 14.33 -5.87 0.17
N PRO A 100 13.73 -6.78 -0.61
CA PRO A 100 12.33 -7.14 -0.47
C PRO A 100 11.96 -7.56 0.95
N GLN A 101 10.74 -7.21 1.36
CA GLN A 101 10.19 -7.62 2.64
C GLN A 101 9.82 -9.10 2.56
N GLU A 102 10.40 -9.93 3.42
CA GLU A 102 9.98 -11.34 3.54
C GLU A 102 8.53 -11.41 4.04
N LEU A 103 7.73 -12.21 3.35
CA LEU A 103 6.32 -12.43 3.65
C LEU A 103 6.04 -13.92 3.63
N THR A 104 5.40 -14.44 4.68
CA THR A 104 4.89 -15.81 4.71
C THR A 104 3.35 -15.77 4.67
N VAL A 105 2.73 -16.85 4.20
CA VAL A 105 1.27 -16.96 4.16
C VAL A 105 0.66 -16.83 5.56
N GLU A 106 1.33 -17.40 6.56
CA GLU A 106 0.95 -17.34 7.97
C GLU A 106 1.00 -15.90 8.49
N LEU A 107 2.11 -15.19 8.27
CA LEU A 107 2.24 -13.79 8.69
C LEU A 107 1.16 -12.92 8.04
N ILE A 108 0.85 -13.14 6.76
CA ILE A 108 -0.22 -12.42 6.08
C ILE A 108 -1.59 -12.74 6.71
N ALA A 109 -1.84 -13.98 7.10
CA ALA A 109 -3.06 -14.40 7.77
C ALA A 109 -3.19 -13.75 9.15
N GLU A 110 -2.11 -13.74 9.96
CA GLU A 110 -2.05 -13.07 11.26
C GLU A 110 -2.28 -11.57 11.14
N MET A 111 -1.61 -10.90 10.20
CA MET A 111 -1.81 -9.47 9.94
C MET A 111 -3.27 -9.14 9.63
N ARG A 112 -3.96 -10.03 8.92
CA ARG A 112 -5.38 -9.88 8.60
C ARG A 112 -6.28 -10.16 9.79
N ALA A 113 -6.02 -11.23 10.53
CA ALA A 113 -6.77 -11.57 11.75
C ALA A 113 -6.69 -10.42 12.77
N LYS A 114 -5.50 -9.83 12.92
CA LYS A 114 -5.31 -8.63 13.74
C LYS A 114 -6.10 -7.44 13.20
N ALA A 115 -6.02 -7.16 11.90
CA ALA A 115 -6.77 -6.06 11.30
C ALA A 115 -8.31 -6.24 11.43
N THR A 116 -8.82 -7.48 11.36
CA THR A 116 -10.25 -7.77 11.59
C THR A 116 -10.62 -7.57 13.06
N ALA A 117 -9.79 -8.05 13.99
CA ALA A 117 -10.02 -7.85 15.43
C ALA A 117 -9.99 -6.36 15.81
N ASP A 118 -9.04 -5.58 15.28
CA ASP A 118 -8.97 -4.13 15.48
C ASP A 118 -10.24 -3.43 14.95
N TYR A 119 -10.73 -3.84 13.76
CA TYR A 119 -11.96 -3.33 13.19
C TYR A 119 -13.19 -3.68 14.03
N GLU A 120 -13.28 -4.93 14.52
CA GLU A 120 -14.37 -5.38 15.39
C GLU A 120 -14.38 -4.64 16.72
N ALA A 121 -13.22 -4.48 17.37
CA ALA A 121 -13.09 -3.69 18.59
C ALA A 121 -13.53 -2.23 18.37
N MET A 122 -13.12 -1.61 17.26
CA MET A 122 -13.56 -0.27 16.87
C MET A 122 -15.07 -0.19 16.64
N LYS A 123 -15.68 -1.25 16.08
CA LYS A 123 -17.13 -1.35 15.83
C LYS A 123 -17.91 -1.56 17.13
N GLN A 124 -17.40 -2.31 18.10
CA GLN A 124 -18.06 -2.48 19.40
C GLN A 124 -18.05 -1.19 20.23
N ASN A 125 -16.97 -0.41 20.13
CA ASN A 125 -16.86 0.90 20.79
C ASN A 125 -17.72 2.00 20.14
N LYS A 126 -18.50 1.68 19.09
CA LYS A 126 -19.34 2.63 18.34
C LYS A 126 -20.61 3.05 19.10
N GLY A 127 -20.92 2.41 20.23
CA GLY A 127 -22.07 2.71 21.10
C GLY A 127 -22.00 4.05 21.84
N SER A 128 -20.85 4.72 21.84
CA SER A 128 -20.67 6.07 22.42
C SER A 128 -20.27 7.11 21.38
N ARG A 129 -20.77 7.02 20.14
CA ARG A 129 -20.68 8.16 19.21
C ARG A 129 -21.50 9.32 19.80
N PRO A 130 -20.90 10.47 20.13
CA PRO A 130 -21.69 11.65 20.53
C PRO A 130 -22.65 11.99 19.40
N SER A 131 -23.94 12.08 19.69
CA SER A 131 -24.91 12.67 18.77
C SER A 131 -24.56 14.15 18.62
N TYR A 132 -24.11 14.55 17.44
CA TYR A 132 -23.78 15.94 17.17
C TYR A 132 -25.07 16.74 16.93
N GLY A 133 -25.33 17.72 17.79
CA GLY A 133 -26.21 18.83 17.44
C GLY A 133 -25.57 19.62 16.29
N SER A 134 -26.39 20.06 15.34
CA SER A 134 -26.02 20.77 14.11
C SER A 134 -25.14 22.01 14.30
N ASP A 135 -25.02 22.53 15.52
CA ASP A 135 -24.58 23.90 15.79
C ASP A 135 -23.18 24.02 16.39
N LYS A 136 -22.38 22.94 16.46
CA LYS A 136 -20.99 23.04 16.95
C LYS A 136 -19.98 23.27 15.82
N PRO A 137 -19.08 24.27 15.94
CA PRO A 137 -18.02 24.48 14.96
C PRO A 137 -17.04 23.29 14.98
N ARG A 138 -16.76 22.74 13.79
CA ARG A 138 -15.89 21.58 13.53
C ARG A 138 -14.51 21.62 14.21
N ALA A 139 -14.02 22.80 14.56
CA ALA A 139 -12.75 23.00 15.28
C ALA A 139 -12.80 22.50 16.74
N GLN A 140 -13.99 22.38 17.35
CA GLN A 140 -14.20 21.88 18.72
C GLN A 140 -14.57 20.38 18.76
N ASP A 141 -14.47 19.67 17.63
CA ASP A 141 -14.77 18.25 17.54
C ASP A 141 -13.69 17.40 18.21
N SER A 142 -13.97 16.91 19.42
CA SER A 142 -13.13 15.93 20.11
C SER A 142 -12.96 14.64 19.29
N TYR A 143 -13.90 14.31 18.39
CA TYR A 143 -13.74 13.20 17.43
C TYR A 143 -12.69 13.48 16.33
N ALA A 144 -12.55 14.74 15.90
CA ALA A 144 -11.47 15.16 15.01
C ALA A 144 -10.12 15.13 15.72
N GLN A 145 -10.08 15.50 17.00
CA GLN A 145 -8.88 15.43 17.84
C GLN A 145 -8.48 13.98 18.18
N ASN A 146 -9.43 13.08 18.45
CA ASN A 146 -9.15 11.68 18.79
C ASN A 146 -8.78 10.78 17.59
N ARG A 147 -9.04 11.20 16.34
CA ARG A 147 -8.44 10.52 15.17
C ARG A 147 -6.91 10.62 15.15
N SER A 148 -6.35 11.62 15.84
CA SER A 148 -4.91 11.78 16.05
C SER A 148 -4.33 10.77 17.06
N SER A 149 -5.17 10.07 17.83
CA SER A 149 -4.75 9.11 18.86
C SER A 149 -4.34 7.74 18.30
N ASN A 150 -4.48 7.51 16.99
CA ASN A 150 -3.85 6.35 16.38
C ASN A 150 -2.35 6.62 16.32
N ASN A 151 -1.62 6.13 17.33
CA ASN A 151 -0.20 6.35 17.63
C ASN A 151 0.75 5.76 16.56
N LYS A 152 0.34 5.76 15.27
CA LYS A 152 1.20 5.47 14.13
C LYS A 152 1.75 6.79 13.62
N PRO A 153 3.07 7.00 13.67
CA PRO A 153 3.66 8.20 13.12
C PRO A 153 3.27 8.32 11.64
N ALA A 154 2.99 9.54 11.21
CA ALA A 154 2.82 9.85 9.80
C ALA A 154 4.08 9.39 9.03
N PRO A 155 3.95 8.95 7.76
CA PRO A 155 5.12 8.63 6.95
C PRO A 155 6.02 9.87 6.85
N SER A 156 7.32 9.69 7.06
CA SER A 156 8.27 10.80 7.00
C SER A 156 8.21 11.48 5.63
N GLN A 157 8.14 12.80 5.66
CA GLN A 157 8.24 13.66 4.48
C GLN A 157 9.61 14.35 4.40
N ASP A 158 10.51 14.03 5.34
CA ASP A 158 11.86 14.61 5.36
C ASP A 158 12.73 13.91 4.29
N PRO A 159 13.24 14.64 3.28
CA PRO A 159 14.13 14.07 2.27
C PRO A 159 15.42 13.49 2.86
N LYS A 160 15.87 13.98 4.04
CA LYS A 160 17.07 13.47 4.74
C LYS A 160 16.78 12.22 5.57
N ASN A 161 15.53 11.99 5.96
CA ASN A 161 15.08 10.79 6.65
C ASN A 161 13.79 10.25 6.03
N PRO A 162 13.82 9.76 4.77
CA PRO A 162 12.61 9.32 4.06
C PRO A 162 11.94 8.11 4.73
N TRP A 163 12.63 7.46 5.67
CA TRP A 163 12.18 6.25 6.35
C TRP A 163 11.56 6.50 7.72
N GLY A 164 11.70 7.69 8.29
CA GLY A 164 11.08 8.07 9.55
C GLY A 164 11.43 7.14 10.71
N LYS A 165 12.71 6.78 10.85
CA LYS A 165 13.19 6.21 12.12
C LYS A 165 13.25 7.28 13.19
#